data_AF-A0A8H4TNQ1-F1
#
_entry.id   AF-A0A8H4TNQ1-F1
#
_cell.length_a   1.000
_cell.length_b   1.000
_cell.length_c   1.000
_cell.angle_alpha   90.00
_cell.angle_beta   90.00
_cell.angle_gamma   90.00
#
_symmetry.space_group_name_H-M   'P 1'
#
loop_
_entity.id
_entity.type
_entity.pdbx_description
1 polymer ?
#
loop_
_entity_poly.entity_id
_entity_poly.type
_entity_poly.pdbx_seq_one_letter_code
_entity_poly.pdbx_strand_id
1 'polypeptide(L)'
;MEQPDNSSPDNEQSISSQSSHTVSAPSTQATSQTTSPDDNVVVLAKKPKTKTLKTRTGCKQCNQAVTFNTSTQTNTAPPTDLRILTKPNYISSLFKDQTQWNMFFAFVFSSEQHGTLPINTLAALTPQVAHHDSAVREICCAVGAASVAFTRLKTDQKADDQAYQVSLVYYQRALRAVQAATLTPRGLQSVALVAILFVTYDMLRGDMETAYVHFEHGRRIMESYFIGRCEEQGVSLANVTLDSYETAMLEMLQRLTTYPWTLELGIAGSRVEHKVEKRCFGRHRHSIDDMPSSFLDLAQALKWWDIVQNHLSHHLLDSDEVSGETWEEALSILKRWHNNFALLYWYAQQHREKNPDYYITASILEALYLEGLSSLHRQYIEDSTVLPDARPVYRNIVQTVRLMRDQAIARPGGAFTMDTLIMHPLAVVLFKCRDTDVRQMVREILEETAEISELAMALLAMMDAKEGSQARGKMKNMERALGWHLTSCGCGPGVI
;
A
#
# COMPACT_ATOMS: atom_id res chain seq x y z
N MET A 1 52.16 -34.42 11.34
CA MET A 1 53.00 -34.61 12.54
C MET A 1 52.28 -33.87 13.66
N GLU A 2 51.67 -34.66 14.54
CA GLU A 2 51.24 -34.38 15.92
C GLU A 2 50.44 -33.11 16.29
N GLN A 3 49.20 -33.39 16.71
CA GLN A 3 48.34 -32.74 17.72
C GLN A 3 49.08 -32.45 19.06
N PRO A 4 48.55 -31.62 20.00
CA PRO A 4 47.26 -31.83 20.72
C PRO A 4 46.44 -30.53 20.98
N ASP A 5 45.11 -30.54 21.10
CA ASP A 5 44.22 -31.09 22.15
C ASP A 5 44.39 -30.45 23.55
N ASN A 6 43.39 -29.67 23.99
CA ASN A 6 42.87 -29.70 25.36
C ASN A 6 41.55 -28.90 25.57
N SER A 7 40.48 -29.67 25.80
CA SER A 7 39.55 -29.62 26.95
C SER A 7 38.73 -28.34 27.30
N SER A 8 37.40 -28.49 27.13
CA SER A 8 36.21 -28.07 27.92
C SER A 8 36.40 -27.90 29.46
N PRO A 9 35.46 -27.33 30.28
CA PRO A 9 33.99 -27.44 30.15
C PRO A 9 33.06 -26.31 30.70
N ASP A 10 31.76 -26.50 30.42
CA ASP A 10 30.51 -26.24 31.17
C ASP A 10 30.29 -24.93 31.95
N ASN A 11 29.18 -24.24 31.64
CA ASN A 11 28.08 -24.14 32.62
C ASN A 11 26.74 -23.75 31.98
N GLU A 12 25.80 -24.69 32.02
CA GLU A 12 24.36 -24.44 31.91
C GLU A 12 23.87 -23.70 33.17
N GLN A 13 23.00 -22.70 33.00
CA GLN A 13 21.94 -22.47 33.99
C GLN A 13 20.74 -21.75 33.34
N SER A 14 19.70 -22.55 33.14
CA SER A 14 18.31 -22.20 32.92
C SER A 14 17.71 -21.42 34.09
N ILE A 15 16.99 -20.34 33.82
CA ILE A 15 15.90 -19.87 34.70
C ILE A 15 14.70 -19.46 33.83
N SER A 16 13.69 -20.33 33.87
CA SER A 16 12.29 -20.05 33.54
C SER A 16 11.66 -19.15 34.61
N SER A 17 10.84 -18.18 34.21
CA SER A 17 9.77 -17.70 35.07
C SER A 17 8.53 -17.35 34.24
N GLN A 18 7.56 -18.26 34.32
CA GLN A 18 6.16 -18.02 33.98
C GLN A 18 5.53 -17.19 35.11
N SER A 19 4.75 -16.17 34.77
CA SER A 19 3.77 -15.59 35.69
C SER A 19 2.40 -15.51 35.00
N SER A 20 1.56 -16.46 35.40
CA SER A 20 0.13 -16.53 35.15
C SER A 20 -0.62 -15.47 35.95
N HIS A 21 -1.41 -14.63 35.28
CA HIS A 21 -2.50 -13.90 35.92
C HIS A 21 -3.81 -14.15 35.19
N THR A 22 -4.55 -15.09 35.77
CA THR A 22 -5.97 -15.36 35.58
C THR A 22 -6.77 -14.19 36.17
N VAL A 23 -7.63 -13.54 35.38
CA VAL A 23 -8.67 -12.66 35.90
C VAL A 23 -10.00 -13.09 35.31
N SER A 24 -10.88 -13.52 36.21
CA SER A 24 -12.22 -14.04 36.01
C SER A 24 -13.18 -12.98 35.47
N ALA A 25 -13.97 -13.34 34.45
CA ALA A 25 -15.14 -12.58 34.02
C ALA A 25 -16.39 -13.10 34.75
N PRO A 26 -17.30 -12.23 35.23
CA PRO A 26 -18.58 -12.66 35.76
C PRO A 26 -19.60 -12.85 34.63
N SER A 27 -20.22 -14.03 34.65
CA SER A 27 -21.44 -14.39 33.94
C SER A 27 -22.62 -13.54 34.40
N THR A 28 -23.40 -13.02 33.45
CA THR A 28 -24.80 -12.66 33.74
C THR A 28 -25.69 -13.23 32.63
N GLN A 29 -26.46 -14.24 32.99
CA GLN A 29 -27.63 -14.70 32.25
C GLN A 29 -28.75 -13.68 32.43
N ALA A 30 -29.45 -13.35 31.35
CA ALA A 30 -30.81 -12.83 31.41
C ALA A 30 -31.63 -13.42 30.26
N THR A 31 -32.37 -14.45 30.63
CA THR A 31 -33.54 -15.00 29.95
C THR A 31 -34.63 -13.93 29.88
N SER A 32 -35.31 -13.77 28.74
CA SER A 32 -36.79 -13.94 28.61
C SER A 32 -37.43 -13.13 27.47
N GLN A 33 -38.20 -13.88 26.66
CA GLN A 33 -39.58 -13.58 26.21
C GLN A 33 -39.79 -12.50 25.13
N THR A 34 -40.06 -12.92 23.89
CA THR A 34 -41.41 -13.09 23.29
C THR A 34 -42.31 -11.86 23.35
N THR A 35 -42.52 -11.20 22.20
CA THR A 35 -43.84 -10.89 21.64
C THR A 35 -43.70 -10.31 20.22
N SER A 36 -44.17 -11.05 19.22
CA SER A 36 -44.71 -10.49 17.98
C SER A 36 -46.08 -9.87 18.26
N PRO A 37 -46.54 -8.89 17.45
CA PRO A 37 -47.45 -9.28 16.38
C PRO A 37 -47.25 -8.53 15.06
N ASP A 38 -47.78 -9.18 14.02
CA ASP A 38 -48.02 -8.69 12.67
C ASP A 38 -48.73 -7.33 12.62
N ASP A 39 -48.41 -6.51 11.60
CA ASP A 39 -49.47 -6.12 10.66
C ASP A 39 -48.94 -5.55 9.34
N ASN A 40 -49.55 -6.05 8.27
CA ASN A 40 -49.40 -5.65 6.89
C ASN A 40 -49.98 -4.26 6.65
N VAL A 41 -49.20 -3.35 6.06
CA VAL A 41 -49.77 -2.24 5.27
C VAL A 41 -48.98 -2.07 3.97
N VAL A 42 -49.66 -2.45 2.88
CA VAL A 42 -49.31 -2.16 1.49
C VAL A 42 -49.55 -0.68 1.21
N VAL A 43 -48.51 0.06 0.79
CA VAL A 43 -48.69 1.33 0.07
C VAL A 43 -47.75 1.40 -1.14
N LEU A 44 -48.40 1.53 -2.30
CA LEU A 44 -47.82 1.76 -3.62
C LEU A 44 -47.27 3.19 -3.80
N ALA A 45 -46.21 3.24 -4.60
CA ALA A 45 -45.80 4.32 -5.52
C ALA A 45 -45.02 5.54 -4.96
N LYS A 46 -43.78 5.72 -5.43
CA LYS A 46 -43.42 6.66 -6.54
C LYS A 46 -41.90 6.68 -6.79
N LYS A 47 -41.52 6.50 -8.06
CA LYS A 47 -40.17 6.71 -8.61
C LYS A 47 -39.77 8.20 -8.56
N PRO A 48 -38.53 8.57 -8.19
CA PRO A 48 -37.96 9.86 -8.56
C PRO A 48 -37.05 9.74 -9.79
N LYS A 49 -37.20 10.72 -10.67
CA LYS A 49 -36.53 10.89 -11.96
C LYS A 49 -35.11 11.44 -11.79
N THR A 50 -34.21 10.92 -12.61
CA THR A 50 -32.86 11.37 -12.91
C THR A 50 -32.84 12.82 -13.41
N LYS A 51 -31.94 13.66 -12.88
CA LYS A 51 -31.55 14.95 -13.49
C LYS A 51 -30.04 15.02 -13.64
N THR A 52 -29.63 15.06 -14.89
CA THR A 52 -28.26 15.21 -15.39
C THR A 52 -27.82 16.68 -15.27
N LEU A 53 -26.70 16.94 -14.62
CA LEU A 53 -26.09 18.28 -14.55
C LEU A 53 -25.03 18.41 -15.66
N LYS A 54 -25.31 19.24 -16.66
CA LYS A 54 -24.34 19.73 -17.65
C LYS A 54 -23.76 21.06 -17.13
N THR A 55 -22.46 21.15 -16.94
CA THR A 55 -21.77 22.44 -16.76
C THR A 55 -21.09 22.87 -18.05
N ARG A 56 -21.32 24.15 -18.35
CA ARG A 56 -21.16 24.82 -19.63
C ARG A 56 -19.87 25.65 -19.60
N THR A 57 -19.09 25.51 -20.66
CA THR A 57 -17.93 26.32 -21.01
C THR A 57 -18.36 27.72 -21.48
N GLY A 58 -17.52 28.72 -21.17
CA GLY A 58 -17.42 29.96 -21.94
C GLY A 58 -17.65 31.26 -21.16
N CYS A 59 -16.57 32.00 -20.91
CA CYS A 59 -16.60 33.46 -20.90
C CYS A 59 -15.48 33.98 -21.80
N LYS A 60 -15.85 34.82 -22.77
CA LYS A 60 -15.00 35.51 -23.74
C LYS A 60 -14.73 36.94 -23.25
N GLN A 61 -13.67 37.55 -23.81
CA GLN A 61 -13.17 38.93 -23.59
C GLN A 61 -12.18 38.98 -22.43
N CYS A 62 -10.89 39.26 -22.63
CA CYS A 62 -10.38 40.47 -23.27
C CYS A 62 -9.03 40.20 -23.98
N ASN A 63 -8.97 40.51 -25.28
CA ASN A 63 -7.72 40.80 -26.00
C ASN A 63 -7.63 42.32 -26.12
N GLN A 64 -6.51 42.93 -25.73
CA GLN A 64 -5.92 44.06 -26.46
C GLN A 64 -4.52 44.36 -25.93
N ALA A 65 -3.56 44.24 -26.86
CA ALA A 65 -2.22 44.76 -26.74
C ALA A 65 -2.25 46.30 -26.72
N VAL A 66 -1.36 46.92 -25.94
CA VAL A 66 -1.08 48.35 -26.05
C VAL A 66 0.43 48.58 -26.01
N THR A 67 0.91 49.06 -27.14
CA THR A 67 2.26 49.57 -27.40
C THR A 67 2.46 50.93 -26.71
N PHE A 68 3.72 51.20 -26.34
CA PHE A 68 4.24 52.42 -25.74
C PHE A 68 3.79 53.73 -26.41
N ASN A 69 3.54 54.75 -25.59
CA ASN A 69 3.81 56.14 -25.94
C ASN A 69 4.25 56.94 -24.70
N THR A 70 5.31 57.70 -24.91
CA THR A 70 6.03 58.54 -23.94
C THR A 70 5.33 59.89 -23.79
N SER A 71 5.17 60.40 -22.57
CA SER A 71 5.42 61.82 -22.29
C SER A 71 5.61 62.08 -20.79
N THR A 72 6.67 62.82 -20.53
CA THR A 72 7.21 63.34 -19.27
C THR A 72 6.26 64.26 -18.53
N GLN A 73 6.18 64.13 -17.20
CA GLN A 73 6.18 65.29 -16.30
C GLN A 73 6.58 64.90 -14.87
N THR A 74 7.45 65.75 -14.34
CA THR A 74 8.13 65.74 -13.03
C THR A 74 7.20 66.17 -11.90
N ASN A 75 7.24 65.48 -10.76
CA ASN A 75 7.62 66.06 -9.44
C ASN A 75 7.19 65.16 -8.26
N THR A 76 8.21 64.77 -7.49
CA THR A 76 8.26 64.53 -6.02
C THR A 76 7.01 64.00 -5.31
N ALA A 77 7.06 62.73 -4.90
CA ALA A 77 6.12 62.07 -3.98
C ALA A 77 6.88 61.26 -2.91
N PRO A 78 6.30 61.03 -1.71
CA PRO A 78 6.98 60.58 -0.48
C PRO A 78 7.43 59.11 -0.57
N PRO A 79 8.27 58.59 0.36
CA PRO A 79 8.73 57.21 0.29
C PRO A 79 7.53 56.28 0.46
N THR A 80 7.05 55.75 -0.65
CA THR A 80 6.03 54.72 -0.67
C THR A 80 6.72 53.42 -0.30
N ASP A 81 6.47 52.95 0.93
CA ASP A 81 6.73 51.58 1.36
C ASP A 81 5.93 50.64 0.45
N LEU A 82 6.52 50.31 -0.70
CA LEU A 82 6.00 49.31 -1.63
C LEU A 82 6.38 47.91 -1.14
N ARG A 83 5.95 47.57 0.09
CA ARG A 83 5.79 46.16 0.43
C ARG A 83 4.66 45.64 -0.43
N ILE A 84 5.04 44.87 -1.45
CA ILE A 84 4.12 43.96 -2.13
C ILE A 84 3.56 43.05 -1.04
N LEU A 85 2.36 43.36 -0.55
CA LEU A 85 1.56 42.46 0.26
C LEU A 85 1.03 41.39 -0.69
N THR A 86 1.91 40.48 -1.10
CA THR A 86 1.49 39.18 -1.63
C THR A 86 0.60 38.58 -0.55
N LYS A 87 -0.71 38.47 -0.83
CA LYS A 87 -1.58 37.63 -0.01
C LYS A 87 -0.84 36.30 0.16
N PRO A 88 -0.62 35.80 1.39
CA PRO A 88 0.01 34.51 1.58
C PRO A 88 -0.77 33.51 0.73
N ASN A 89 -0.10 32.87 -0.23
CA ASN A 89 -0.70 31.76 -0.93
C ASN A 89 -1.10 30.74 0.16
N TYR A 90 -2.27 30.09 0.03
CA TYR A 90 -2.76 29.12 1.01
C TYR A 90 -1.66 28.08 1.38
N ILE A 91 -0.83 27.72 0.40
CA ILE A 91 0.34 26.85 0.56
C ILE A 91 1.39 27.47 1.51
N SER A 92 1.70 28.76 1.38
CA SER A 92 2.64 29.48 2.26
C SER A 92 2.16 29.61 3.70
N SER A 93 0.86 29.38 3.97
CA SER A 93 0.31 29.32 5.33
C SER A 93 0.28 27.92 5.93
N LEU A 94 0.36 26.88 5.08
CA LEU A 94 0.24 25.49 5.49
C LEU A 94 1.57 24.89 5.96
N PHE A 95 2.67 25.28 5.32
CA PHE A 95 4.02 24.82 5.61
C PHE A 95 4.82 25.92 6.32
N LYS A 96 5.57 25.52 7.35
CA LYS A 96 6.36 26.42 8.18
C LYS A 96 7.52 27.05 7.41
N ASP A 97 8.14 26.27 6.54
CA ASP A 97 9.33 26.65 5.78
C ASP A 97 9.44 25.83 4.48
N GLN A 98 10.40 26.22 3.63
CA GLN A 98 10.67 25.56 2.35
C GLN A 98 11.14 24.12 2.53
N THR A 99 11.83 23.80 3.63
CA THR A 99 12.29 22.44 3.92
C THR A 99 11.08 21.53 4.15
N GLN A 100 10.11 21.96 4.94
CA GLN A 100 8.88 21.20 5.20
C GLN A 100 8.09 20.98 3.90
N TRP A 101 7.98 22.00 3.05
CA TRP A 101 7.38 21.86 1.73
C TRP A 101 8.10 20.83 0.86
N ASN A 102 9.43 20.91 0.77
CA ASN A 102 10.23 20.00 -0.04
C ASN A 102 10.08 18.54 0.43
N MET A 103 10.09 18.30 1.75
CA MET A 103 9.92 16.96 2.31
C MET A 103 8.51 16.43 2.12
N PHE A 104 7.49 17.26 2.32
CA PHE A 104 6.11 16.87 2.02
C PHE A 104 5.92 16.56 0.53
N PHE A 105 6.50 17.37 -0.35
CA PHE A 105 6.45 17.14 -1.79
C PHE A 105 7.17 15.84 -2.18
N ALA A 106 8.32 15.53 -1.56
CA ALA A 106 9.01 14.25 -1.76
C ALA A 106 8.13 13.06 -1.36
N PHE A 107 7.36 13.17 -0.27
CA PHE A 107 6.38 12.15 0.12
C PHE A 107 5.24 12.01 -0.90
N VAL A 108 4.65 13.11 -1.34
CA VAL A 108 3.57 13.08 -2.33
C VAL A 108 4.06 12.42 -3.61
N PHE A 109 5.24 12.80 -4.09
CA PHE A 109 5.88 12.25 -5.26
C PHE A 109 6.12 10.73 -5.13
N SER A 110 6.68 10.28 -3.99
CA SER A 110 6.95 8.86 -3.77
C SER A 110 5.69 8.02 -3.55
N SER A 111 4.59 8.67 -3.14
CA SER A 111 3.30 8.02 -2.87
C SER A 111 2.37 8.06 -4.08
N GLU A 112 2.80 8.69 -5.17
CA GLU A 112 2.00 8.85 -6.37
C GLU A 112 1.83 7.51 -7.07
N GLN A 113 0.59 7.08 -7.18
CA GLN A 113 0.24 5.83 -7.81
C GLN A 113 -0.25 6.10 -9.21
N HIS A 114 0.37 5.41 -10.15
CA HIS A 114 -0.06 5.39 -11.52
C HIS A 114 -0.66 4.01 -11.82
N GLY A 115 -1.62 3.95 -12.75
CA GLY A 115 -2.58 2.85 -12.88
C GLY A 115 -2.06 1.47 -13.29
N THR A 116 -0.77 1.17 -13.12
CA THR A 116 -0.18 -0.15 -13.41
C THR A 116 -0.12 -1.06 -12.18
N LEU A 117 -0.21 -0.51 -10.97
CA LEU A 117 -0.52 -1.26 -9.75
C LEU A 117 -1.95 -0.96 -9.28
N PRO A 118 -2.58 -1.86 -8.50
CA PRO A 118 -3.84 -1.53 -7.85
C PRO A 118 -3.69 -0.32 -6.92
N ILE A 119 -4.74 0.50 -6.87
CA ILE A 119 -4.71 1.76 -6.13
C ILE A 119 -4.87 1.50 -4.63
N ASN A 120 -3.86 1.86 -3.85
CA ASN A 120 -3.95 2.09 -2.42
C ASN A 120 -4.65 3.44 -2.16
N THR A 121 -5.96 3.36 -1.96
CA THR A 121 -6.85 4.52 -1.74
C THR A 121 -6.47 5.32 -0.50
N LEU A 122 -6.01 4.68 0.57
CA LEU A 122 -5.61 5.41 1.79
C LEU A 122 -4.42 6.31 1.51
N ALA A 123 -3.38 5.79 0.85
CA ALA A 123 -2.23 6.58 0.44
C ALA A 123 -2.60 7.71 -0.53
N ALA A 124 -3.57 7.48 -1.44
CA ALA A 124 -4.08 8.51 -2.35
C ALA A 124 -4.87 9.64 -1.64
N LEU A 125 -5.48 9.35 -0.49
CA LEU A 125 -6.22 10.31 0.35
C LEU A 125 -5.32 11.03 1.38
N THR A 126 -4.17 10.45 1.73
CA THR A 126 -3.26 10.97 2.76
C THR A 126 -2.83 12.42 2.51
N PRO A 127 -2.45 12.85 1.30
CA PRO A 127 -2.10 14.25 1.05
C PRO A 127 -3.23 15.22 1.40
N GLN A 128 -4.48 14.90 1.02
CA GLN A 128 -5.64 15.75 1.34
C GLN A 128 -5.89 15.78 2.86
N VAL A 129 -5.71 14.66 3.56
CA VAL A 129 -5.81 14.63 5.02
C VAL A 129 -4.72 15.49 5.67
N ALA A 130 -3.48 15.43 5.17
CA ALA A 130 -2.37 16.23 5.65
C ALA A 130 -2.57 17.76 5.49
N HIS A 131 -3.42 18.20 4.56
CA HIS A 131 -3.80 19.61 4.47
C HIS A 131 -4.56 20.10 5.71
N HIS A 132 -5.29 19.22 6.38
CA HIS A 132 -6.16 19.57 7.51
C HIS A 132 -5.67 19.04 8.86
N ASP A 133 -4.74 18.09 8.85
CA ASP A 133 -4.19 17.48 10.04
C ASP A 133 -2.67 17.70 10.11
N SER A 134 -2.22 18.44 11.13
CA SER A 134 -0.80 18.72 11.31
C SER A 134 0.01 17.49 11.71
N ALA A 135 -0.55 16.53 12.45
CA ALA A 135 0.17 15.33 12.84
C ALA A 135 0.46 14.48 11.60
N VAL A 136 -0.56 14.27 10.76
CA VAL A 136 -0.44 13.58 9.47
C VAL A 136 0.57 14.29 8.56
N ARG A 137 0.54 15.62 8.49
CA ARG A 137 1.50 16.40 7.70
C ARG A 137 2.94 16.23 8.17
N GLU A 138 3.18 16.27 9.48
CA GLU A 138 4.54 16.14 10.02
C GLU A 138 5.08 14.71 9.75
N ILE A 139 4.29 13.64 9.90
CA ILE A 139 4.76 12.29 9.54
C ILE A 139 4.96 12.13 8.02
N CYS A 140 4.13 12.74 7.17
CA CYS A 140 4.37 12.77 5.72
C CYS A 140 5.72 13.41 5.40
N CYS A 141 6.07 14.53 6.05
CA CYS A 141 7.38 15.15 5.90
C CYS A 141 8.52 14.22 6.37
N ALA A 142 8.32 13.48 7.46
CA ALA A 142 9.30 12.52 7.95
C ALA A 142 9.52 11.38 6.94
N VAL A 143 8.46 10.81 6.37
CA VAL A 143 8.54 9.77 5.33
C VAL A 143 9.24 10.29 4.08
N GLY A 144 8.91 11.50 3.62
CA GLY A 144 9.57 12.11 2.45
C GLY A 144 11.06 12.42 2.69
N ALA A 145 11.43 12.81 3.91
CA ALA A 145 12.85 12.96 4.27
C ALA A 145 13.57 11.61 4.40
N ALA A 146 12.89 10.58 4.91
CA ALA A 146 13.42 9.23 5.05
C ALA A 146 13.66 8.56 3.69
N SER A 147 12.76 8.76 2.70
CA SER A 147 13.00 8.24 1.34
C SER A 147 14.25 8.86 0.72
N VAL A 148 14.47 10.16 0.92
CA VAL A 148 15.72 10.82 0.50
C VAL A 148 16.95 10.20 1.18
N ALA A 149 16.87 9.91 2.47
CA ALA A 149 18.00 9.42 3.26
C ALA A 149 18.35 7.94 3.01
N PHE A 150 17.34 7.10 2.76
CA PHE A 150 17.51 5.64 2.80
C PHE A 150 17.36 4.94 1.46
N THR A 151 16.71 5.55 0.46
CA THR A 151 16.38 4.88 -0.81
C THR A 151 17.08 5.48 -2.02
N ARG A 152 18.07 6.36 -1.84
CA ARG A 152 18.89 6.91 -2.92
C ARG A 152 20.27 6.27 -2.94
N LEU A 153 20.62 5.66 -4.08
CA LEU A 153 21.89 4.95 -4.23
C LEU A 153 23.08 5.90 -4.44
N LYS A 154 22.86 7.02 -5.15
CA LYS A 154 23.92 7.94 -5.58
C LYS A 154 24.19 9.11 -4.61
N THR A 155 23.54 9.14 -3.44
CA THR A 155 23.75 10.19 -2.45
C THR A 155 25.00 9.96 -1.62
N ASP A 156 25.68 11.05 -1.26
CA ASP A 156 26.79 11.01 -0.32
C ASP A 156 26.30 10.79 1.12
N GLN A 157 27.14 10.18 1.96
CA GLN A 157 26.79 9.84 3.34
C GLN A 157 26.40 11.07 4.18
N LYS A 158 27.01 12.23 3.93
CA LYS A 158 26.74 13.45 4.69
C LYS A 158 25.35 13.99 4.36
N ALA A 159 24.94 13.93 3.10
CA ALA A 159 23.61 14.30 2.63
C ALA A 159 22.54 13.35 3.21
N ASP A 160 22.83 12.04 3.26
CA ASP A 160 21.96 11.05 3.88
C ASP A 160 21.78 11.33 5.37
N ASP A 161 22.88 11.57 6.09
CA ASP A 161 22.85 11.89 7.52
C ASP A 161 22.03 13.17 7.79
N GLN A 162 22.19 14.20 6.95
CA GLN A 162 21.40 15.43 7.04
C GLN A 162 19.90 15.16 6.80
N ALA A 163 19.56 14.42 5.75
CA ALA A 163 18.18 14.06 5.45
C ALA A 163 17.56 13.21 6.58
N TYR A 164 18.35 12.30 7.16
CA TYR A 164 17.92 11.49 8.29
C TYR A 164 17.64 12.35 9.54
N GLN A 165 18.52 13.29 9.89
CA GLN A 165 18.27 14.21 11.01
C GLN A 165 17.00 15.03 10.81
N VAL A 166 16.78 15.55 9.59
CA VAL A 166 15.54 16.25 9.24
C VAL A 166 14.32 15.33 9.42
N SER A 167 14.43 14.08 8.98
CA SER A 167 13.37 13.08 9.12
C SER A 167 12.99 12.83 10.58
N LEU A 168 13.98 12.74 11.48
CA LEU A 168 13.77 12.50 12.91
C LEU A 168 13.05 13.68 13.59
N VAL A 169 13.36 14.91 13.20
CA VAL A 169 12.67 16.09 13.73
C VAL A 169 11.18 16.03 13.43
N TYR A 170 10.81 15.70 12.19
CA TYR A 170 9.42 15.58 11.78
C TYR A 170 8.72 14.36 12.43
N TYR A 171 9.42 13.22 12.50
CA TYR A 171 8.94 12.02 13.18
C TYR A 171 8.58 12.31 14.65
N GLN A 172 9.49 12.97 15.39
CA GLN A 172 9.27 13.31 16.80
C GLN A 172 8.11 14.30 16.99
N ARG A 173 7.91 15.23 16.07
CA ARG A 173 6.77 16.16 16.12
C ARG A 173 5.44 15.43 15.93
N ALA A 174 5.36 14.52 14.97
CA ALA A 174 4.18 13.68 14.77
C ALA A 174 3.91 12.81 16.00
N LEU A 175 4.95 12.23 16.60
CA LEU A 175 4.82 11.38 17.79
C LEU A 175 4.25 12.14 18.98
N ARG A 176 4.74 13.36 19.23
CA ARG A 176 4.19 14.23 20.30
C ARG A 176 2.73 14.59 20.04
N ALA A 177 2.35 14.81 18.77
CA ALA A 177 0.97 15.11 18.41
C ALA A 177 0.05 13.91 18.65
N VAL A 178 0.50 12.70 18.34
CA VAL A 178 -0.23 11.45 18.66
C VAL A 178 -0.38 11.27 20.17
N GLN A 179 0.69 11.51 20.95
CA GLN A 179 0.66 11.40 22.41
C GLN A 179 -0.28 12.41 23.08
N ALA A 180 -0.48 13.57 22.45
CA ALA A 180 -1.38 14.62 22.93
C ALA A 180 -2.80 14.52 22.33
N ALA A 181 -3.07 13.52 21.48
CA ALA A 181 -4.35 13.40 20.81
C ALA A 181 -5.49 13.08 21.79
N THR A 182 -6.66 13.65 21.52
CA THR A 182 -7.88 13.38 22.29
C THR A 182 -8.56 12.11 21.80
N LEU A 183 -9.29 11.41 22.67
CA LEU A 183 -10.09 10.22 22.35
C LEU A 183 -11.38 10.54 21.56
N THR A 184 -11.34 11.59 20.73
CA THR A 184 -12.44 11.92 19.82
C THR A 184 -12.38 11.05 18.57
N PRO A 185 -13.50 10.79 17.87
CA PRO A 185 -13.50 10.00 16.63
C PRO A 185 -12.45 10.48 15.62
N ARG A 186 -12.38 11.80 15.38
CA ARG A 186 -11.38 12.42 14.49
C ARG A 186 -9.95 12.25 15.01
N GLY A 187 -9.75 12.33 16.33
CA GLY A 187 -8.46 12.07 16.97
C GLY A 187 -8.01 10.63 16.77
N LEU A 188 -8.88 9.65 16.96
CA LEU A 188 -8.59 8.23 16.74
C LEU A 188 -8.24 7.94 15.28
N GLN A 189 -8.98 8.49 14.31
CA GLN A 189 -8.67 8.37 12.89
C GLN A 189 -7.30 8.95 12.54
N SER A 190 -6.98 10.14 13.09
CA SER A 190 -5.68 10.79 12.91
C SER A 190 -4.55 9.93 13.46
N VAL A 191 -4.68 9.45 14.70
CA VAL A 191 -3.69 8.59 15.36
C VAL A 191 -3.49 7.29 14.58
N ALA A 192 -4.57 6.66 14.11
CA ALA A 192 -4.48 5.42 13.35
C ALA A 192 -3.76 5.61 12.00
N LEU A 193 -4.07 6.67 11.25
CA LEU A 193 -3.36 6.98 10.01
C LEU A 193 -1.89 7.31 10.26
N VAL A 194 -1.59 8.13 11.28
CA VAL A 194 -0.21 8.45 11.65
C VAL A 194 0.57 7.19 12.03
N ALA A 195 -0.05 6.26 12.75
CA ALA A 195 0.55 4.97 13.08
C ALA A 195 0.91 4.14 11.84
N ILE A 196 0.02 4.05 10.84
CA ILE A 196 0.31 3.38 9.56
C ILE A 196 1.47 4.07 8.81
N LEU A 197 1.53 5.40 8.86
CA LEU A 197 2.63 6.17 8.24
C LEU A 197 3.95 6.00 9.02
N PHE A 198 3.92 5.79 10.34
CA PHE A 198 5.10 5.37 11.10
C PHE A 198 5.61 4.02 10.62
N VAL A 199 4.74 3.04 10.37
CA VAL A 199 5.16 1.76 9.77
C VAL A 199 5.93 2.00 8.47
N THR A 200 5.44 2.90 7.61
CA THR A 200 6.11 3.23 6.34
C THR A 200 7.49 3.87 6.58
N TYR A 201 7.60 4.79 7.52
CA TYR A 201 8.87 5.39 7.94
C TYR A 201 9.86 4.34 8.47
N ASP A 202 9.37 3.43 9.31
CA ASP A 202 10.17 2.40 9.97
C ASP A 202 10.67 1.33 9.00
N MET A 203 9.86 0.99 8.01
CA MET A 203 10.23 0.16 6.86
C MET A 203 11.36 0.80 6.05
N LEU A 204 11.26 2.10 5.76
CA LEU A 204 12.29 2.84 5.01
C LEU A 204 13.64 2.86 5.73
N ARG A 205 13.65 3.04 7.05
CA ARG A 205 14.90 3.00 7.84
C ARG A 205 15.39 1.58 8.14
N GLY A 206 14.53 0.58 7.97
CA GLY A 206 14.84 -0.83 8.19
C GLY A 206 14.68 -1.31 9.65
N ASP A 207 13.91 -0.60 10.47
CA ASP A 207 13.60 -0.92 11.87
C ASP A 207 12.25 -1.65 11.96
N MET A 208 12.31 -2.97 11.82
CA MET A 208 11.12 -3.81 11.75
C MET A 208 10.37 -3.94 13.08
N GLU A 209 11.10 -3.90 14.19
CA GLU A 209 10.53 -4.02 15.53
C GLU A 209 9.63 -2.83 15.82
N THR A 210 10.15 -1.61 15.57
CA THR A 210 9.35 -0.40 15.74
C THR A 210 8.19 -0.34 14.75
N ALA A 211 8.40 -0.74 13.49
CA ALA A 211 7.35 -0.83 12.49
C ALA A 211 6.17 -1.70 12.97
N TYR A 212 6.46 -2.84 13.59
CA TYR A 212 5.45 -3.73 14.14
C TYR A 212 4.72 -3.11 15.35
N VAL A 213 5.44 -2.46 16.25
CA VAL A 213 4.85 -1.75 17.41
C VAL A 213 3.86 -0.68 16.95
N HIS A 214 4.20 0.12 15.93
CA HIS A 214 3.28 1.13 15.39
C HIS A 214 2.09 0.52 14.68
N PHE A 215 2.30 -0.54 13.92
CA PHE A 215 1.19 -1.26 13.29
C PHE A 215 0.20 -1.78 14.34
N GLU A 216 0.70 -2.44 15.37
CA GLU A 216 -0.13 -2.99 16.43
C GLU A 216 -0.87 -1.89 17.19
N HIS A 217 -0.22 -0.75 17.44
CA HIS A 217 -0.88 0.42 18.01
C HIS A 217 -1.99 0.96 17.10
N GLY A 218 -1.68 1.20 15.81
CA GLY A 218 -2.64 1.70 14.82
C GLY A 218 -3.83 0.77 14.64
N ARG A 219 -3.59 -0.56 14.62
CA ARG A 219 -4.62 -1.59 14.56
C ARG A 219 -5.58 -1.48 15.74
N ARG A 220 -5.08 -1.48 16.99
CA ARG A 220 -5.93 -1.39 18.20
C ARG A 220 -6.78 -0.12 18.22
N ILE A 221 -6.20 1.02 17.81
CA ILE A 221 -6.93 2.29 17.74
C ILE A 221 -8.03 2.23 16.68
N MET A 222 -7.74 1.68 15.50
CA MET A 222 -8.71 1.56 14.41
C MET A 222 -9.83 0.57 14.74
N GLU A 223 -9.52 -0.53 15.43
CA GLU A 223 -10.53 -1.47 15.95
C GLU A 223 -11.47 -0.79 16.95
N SER A 224 -10.91 -0.09 17.95
CA SER A 224 -11.70 0.66 18.93
C SER A 224 -12.61 1.69 18.24
N TYR A 225 -12.08 2.39 17.23
CA TYR A 225 -12.85 3.32 16.41
C TYR A 225 -14.05 2.64 15.74
N PHE A 226 -13.83 1.54 15.01
CA PHE A 226 -14.92 0.86 14.29
C PHE A 226 -15.92 0.16 15.20
N ILE A 227 -15.50 -0.34 16.37
CA ILE A 227 -16.41 -0.83 17.41
C ILE A 227 -17.35 0.30 17.85
N GLY A 228 -16.80 1.48 18.17
CA GLY A 228 -17.61 2.65 18.52
C GLY A 228 -18.59 3.06 17.41
N ARG A 229 -18.16 3.01 16.14
CA ARG A 229 -19.05 3.31 15.00
C ARG A 229 -20.19 2.30 14.85
N CYS A 230 -19.93 1.03 15.14
CA CYS A 230 -20.96 -0.02 15.14
C CYS A 230 -21.97 0.20 16.27
N GLU A 231 -21.49 0.52 17.48
CA GLU A 231 -22.33 0.82 18.65
C GLU A 231 -23.20 2.08 18.44
N GLU A 232 -22.62 3.15 17.90
CA GLU A 232 -23.32 4.39 17.58
C GLU A 232 -24.48 4.20 16.59
N GLN A 233 -24.32 3.29 15.63
CA GLN A 233 -25.33 2.99 14.62
C GLN A 233 -26.23 1.81 15.00
N GLY A 234 -25.89 1.06 16.06
CA GLY A 234 -26.61 -0.16 16.45
C GLY A 234 -26.55 -1.28 15.40
N VAL A 235 -25.46 -1.37 14.63
CA VAL A 235 -25.31 -2.36 13.53
C VAL A 235 -23.97 -3.07 13.61
N SER A 236 -23.87 -4.27 13.01
CA SER A 236 -22.61 -4.99 12.86
C SER A 236 -21.67 -4.30 11.85
N LEU A 237 -20.36 -4.62 11.90
CA LEU A 237 -19.34 -4.11 10.97
C LEU A 237 -19.69 -4.31 9.49
N ALA A 238 -20.39 -5.38 9.11
CA ALA A 238 -20.84 -5.60 7.73
C ALA A 238 -21.76 -4.45 7.23
N ASN A 239 -22.63 -3.96 8.11
CA ASN A 239 -23.75 -3.06 7.80
C ASN A 239 -23.49 -1.60 8.17
N VAL A 240 -22.37 -1.29 8.83
CA VAL A 240 -22.03 0.08 9.23
C VAL A 240 -21.82 0.96 8.00
N THR A 241 -22.43 2.15 7.98
CA THR A 241 -22.22 3.09 6.88
C THR A 241 -20.86 3.78 7.07
N LEU A 242 -19.98 3.67 6.07
CA LEU A 242 -18.65 4.26 6.08
C LEU A 242 -18.52 5.29 4.95
N ASP A 243 -17.84 6.40 5.23
CA ASP A 243 -17.38 7.30 4.19
C ASP A 243 -16.17 6.73 3.42
N SER A 244 -15.70 7.46 2.40
CA SER A 244 -14.57 7.01 1.57
C SER A 244 -13.26 6.87 2.35
N TYR A 245 -13.05 7.70 3.36
CA TYR A 245 -11.82 7.69 4.17
C TYR A 245 -11.86 6.55 5.19
N GLU A 246 -12.98 6.38 5.89
CA GLU A 246 -13.24 5.23 6.76
C GLU A 246 -13.11 3.90 5.99
N THR A 247 -13.67 3.83 4.78
CA THR A 247 -13.55 2.64 3.91
C THR A 247 -12.08 2.37 3.55
N ALA A 248 -11.34 3.38 3.12
CA ALA A 248 -9.92 3.23 2.77
C ALA A 248 -9.05 2.81 3.97
N MET A 249 -9.33 3.33 5.15
CA MET A 249 -8.67 2.93 6.40
C MET A 249 -8.94 1.46 6.74
N LEU A 250 -10.21 1.05 6.72
CA LEU A 250 -10.60 -0.33 7.05
C LEU A 250 -10.00 -1.34 6.05
N GLU A 251 -10.07 -1.03 4.75
CA GLU A 251 -9.52 -1.90 3.70
C GLU A 251 -7.99 -2.01 3.80
N MET A 252 -7.29 -0.92 4.12
CA MET A 252 -5.85 -0.98 4.39
C MET A 252 -5.55 -1.88 5.60
N LEU A 253 -6.27 -1.72 6.71
CA LEU A 253 -6.05 -2.52 7.90
C LEU A 253 -6.28 -4.02 7.64
N GLN A 254 -7.39 -4.34 6.96
CA GLN A 254 -7.74 -5.70 6.59
C GLN A 254 -6.68 -6.31 5.65
N ARG A 255 -6.15 -5.53 4.71
CA ARG A 255 -5.05 -5.99 3.84
C ARG A 255 -3.77 -6.26 4.63
N LEU A 256 -3.34 -5.32 5.47
CA LEU A 256 -2.09 -5.42 6.23
C LEU A 256 -2.10 -6.51 7.30
N THR A 257 -3.30 -6.91 7.73
CA THR A 257 -3.48 -8.09 8.60
C THR A 257 -3.47 -9.37 7.76
N THR A 258 -4.14 -9.38 6.60
CA THR A 258 -4.27 -10.56 5.74
C THR A 258 -2.93 -11.10 5.23
N TYR A 259 -2.06 -10.24 4.72
CA TYR A 259 -0.81 -10.70 4.08
C TYR A 259 0.39 -10.63 5.01
N PRO A 260 1.31 -11.62 4.95
CA PRO A 260 2.64 -11.41 5.51
C PRO A 260 3.30 -10.23 4.80
N TRP A 261 3.97 -9.38 5.57
CA TRP A 261 4.66 -8.23 5.00
C TRP A 261 5.83 -8.69 4.15
N THR A 262 5.89 -8.17 2.94
CA THR A 262 6.98 -8.50 2.01
C THR A 262 8.24 -7.76 2.44
N LEU A 263 9.09 -8.38 3.27
CA LEU A 263 10.34 -7.74 3.72
C LEU A 263 11.55 -8.09 2.85
N GLU A 264 11.45 -9.20 2.12
CA GLU A 264 12.44 -9.64 1.13
C GLU A 264 11.70 -10.02 -0.15
N LEU A 265 12.17 -9.44 -1.25
CA LEU A 265 11.60 -9.65 -2.59
C LEU A 265 12.27 -10.81 -3.31
N GLY A 266 13.21 -11.51 -2.67
CA GLY A 266 13.90 -12.62 -3.32
C GLY A 266 14.58 -12.25 -4.63
N ILE A 267 14.86 -10.95 -4.86
CA ILE A 267 15.50 -10.45 -6.07
C ILE A 267 16.90 -11.06 -6.19
N ALA A 268 17.58 -11.27 -5.06
CA ALA A 268 18.89 -11.94 -4.97
C ALA A 268 18.80 -13.49 -4.89
N GLY A 269 17.61 -14.08 -5.03
CA GLY A 269 17.42 -15.54 -5.05
C GLY A 269 17.15 -16.20 -3.69
N SER A 270 17.40 -15.51 -2.57
CA SER A 270 16.97 -15.95 -1.23
C SER A 270 15.67 -15.27 -0.82
N ARG A 271 14.65 -16.05 -0.49
CA ARG A 271 13.41 -15.53 0.10
C ARG A 271 13.36 -16.05 1.53
N VAL A 272 13.56 -15.19 2.52
CA VAL A 272 13.34 -15.58 3.91
C VAL A 272 11.83 -15.59 4.16
N GLU A 273 11.31 -16.73 4.60
CA GLU A 273 9.97 -16.80 5.18
C GLU A 273 9.97 -16.03 6.50
N HIS A 274 9.56 -14.77 6.45
CA HIS A 274 9.28 -14.05 7.66
C HIS A 274 7.94 -14.52 8.21
N LYS A 275 8.03 -15.45 9.18
CA LYS A 275 6.94 -15.80 10.10
C LYS A 275 6.73 -14.64 11.09
N VAL A 276 6.45 -13.43 10.59
CA VAL A 276 5.76 -12.44 11.43
C VAL A 276 4.43 -13.11 11.74
N GLU A 277 4.25 -13.38 13.02
CA GLU A 277 3.26 -14.28 13.61
C GLU A 277 1.94 -14.35 12.83
N LYS A 278 1.49 -15.56 12.52
CA LYS A 278 0.18 -15.91 11.93
C LYS A 278 -0.98 -15.42 12.81
N ARG A 279 -1.13 -14.11 12.97
CA ARG A 279 -2.16 -13.50 13.79
C ARG A 279 -2.80 -12.37 13.00
N CYS A 280 -3.56 -12.74 11.97
CA CYS A 280 -4.74 -11.94 11.65
C CYS A 280 -5.64 -11.93 12.87
N PHE A 281 -6.07 -10.74 13.27
CA PHE A 281 -7.25 -10.59 14.12
C PHE A 281 -8.43 -10.20 13.23
N GLY A 282 -9.53 -10.94 13.35
CA GLY A 282 -10.86 -10.50 12.92
C GLY A 282 -11.35 -11.00 11.57
N ARG A 283 -12.67 -11.20 11.50
CA ARG A 283 -13.39 -11.46 10.24
C ARG A 283 -13.29 -10.21 9.36
N HIS A 284 -13.07 -10.40 8.07
CA HIS A 284 -13.29 -9.34 7.09
C HIS A 284 -14.72 -8.78 7.22
N ARG A 285 -14.88 -7.54 6.75
CA ARG A 285 -16.17 -6.84 6.81
C ARG A 285 -17.27 -7.63 6.08
N HIS A 286 -16.91 -8.30 5.00
CA HIS A 286 -17.82 -9.03 4.14
C HIS A 286 -17.64 -10.54 4.32
N SER A 287 -18.75 -11.28 4.26
CA SER A 287 -18.68 -12.74 4.16
C SER A 287 -18.17 -13.14 2.78
N ILE A 288 -17.52 -14.31 2.70
CA ILE A 288 -17.14 -14.88 1.41
C ILE A 288 -18.38 -15.15 0.53
N ASP A 289 -19.53 -15.41 1.15
CA ASP A 289 -20.82 -15.67 0.49
C ASP A 289 -21.43 -14.44 -0.15
N ASP A 290 -21.02 -13.24 0.27
CA ASP A 290 -21.49 -11.97 -0.30
C ASP A 290 -20.78 -11.63 -1.61
N MET A 291 -19.88 -12.50 -2.11
CA MET A 291 -19.12 -12.27 -3.34
C MET A 291 -20.07 -12.13 -4.54
N PRO A 292 -20.02 -11.01 -5.28
CA PRO A 292 -20.91 -10.79 -6.42
C PRO A 292 -20.56 -11.76 -7.56
N SER A 293 -21.55 -12.08 -8.40
CA SER A 293 -21.37 -12.96 -9.56
C SER A 293 -20.49 -12.39 -10.68
N SER A 294 -20.11 -11.11 -10.59
CA SER A 294 -19.20 -10.43 -11.51
C SER A 294 -18.65 -9.17 -10.85
N PHE A 295 -17.38 -8.85 -11.09
CA PHE A 295 -16.79 -7.63 -10.57
C PHE A 295 -17.01 -6.42 -11.50
N LEU A 296 -17.30 -5.26 -10.90
CA LEU A 296 -17.52 -4.00 -11.60
C LEU A 296 -16.23 -3.41 -12.18
N ASP A 297 -15.14 -3.49 -11.41
CA ASP A 297 -13.83 -2.93 -11.74
C ASP A 297 -12.70 -3.70 -11.03
N LEU A 298 -11.45 -3.37 -11.36
CA LEU A 298 -10.26 -4.01 -10.78
C LEU A 298 -10.12 -3.72 -9.27
N ALA A 299 -10.66 -2.60 -8.78
CA ALA A 299 -10.61 -2.27 -7.35
C ALA A 299 -11.52 -3.22 -6.55
N GLN A 300 -12.73 -3.49 -7.06
CA GLN A 300 -13.63 -4.48 -6.49
C GLN A 300 -13.05 -5.89 -6.60
N ALA A 301 -12.38 -6.23 -7.71
CA ALA A 301 -11.71 -7.52 -7.86
C ALA A 301 -10.61 -7.71 -6.80
N LEU A 302 -9.76 -6.71 -6.57
CA LEU A 302 -8.72 -6.74 -5.53
C LEU A 302 -9.34 -6.84 -4.12
N LYS A 303 -10.39 -6.07 -3.83
CA LYS A 303 -11.07 -6.15 -2.54
C LYS A 303 -11.54 -7.57 -2.24
N TRP A 304 -12.19 -8.21 -3.22
CA TRP A 304 -12.64 -9.60 -3.08
C TRP A 304 -11.49 -10.59 -3.05
N TRP A 305 -10.35 -10.27 -3.68
CA TRP A 305 -9.14 -11.07 -3.56
C TRP A 305 -8.62 -11.07 -2.12
N ASP A 306 -8.58 -9.91 -1.46
CA ASP A 306 -8.16 -9.82 -0.05
C ASP A 306 -9.10 -10.61 0.88
N ILE A 307 -10.42 -10.55 0.64
CA ILE A 307 -11.41 -11.33 1.40
C ILE A 307 -11.21 -12.83 1.18
N VAL A 308 -10.98 -13.27 -0.07
CA VAL A 308 -10.69 -14.67 -0.40
C VAL A 308 -9.43 -15.14 0.33
N GLN A 309 -8.33 -14.40 0.22
CA GLN A 309 -7.06 -14.76 0.86
C GLN A 309 -7.21 -14.87 2.38
N ASN A 310 -7.93 -13.93 3.01
CA ASN A 310 -8.21 -14.00 4.43
C ASN A 310 -9.05 -15.23 4.81
N HIS A 311 -10.13 -15.49 4.07
CA HIS A 311 -11.01 -16.61 4.34
C HIS A 311 -10.28 -17.95 4.21
N LEU A 312 -9.52 -18.12 3.13
CA LEU A 312 -8.73 -19.32 2.93
C LEU A 312 -7.74 -19.53 4.09
N SER A 313 -7.04 -18.49 4.51
CA SER A 313 -5.94 -18.61 5.47
C SER A 313 -6.38 -18.72 6.92
N HIS A 314 -7.51 -18.12 7.29
CA HIS A 314 -7.95 -17.99 8.68
C HIS A 314 -9.28 -18.69 8.99
N HIS A 315 -9.96 -19.21 7.98
CA HIS A 315 -11.20 -19.96 8.18
C HIS A 315 -11.12 -21.39 7.65
N LEU A 316 -10.50 -21.61 6.51
CA LEU A 316 -10.41 -22.95 5.93
C LEU A 316 -9.09 -23.66 6.25
N LEU A 317 -7.95 -22.99 6.13
CA LEU A 317 -6.61 -23.60 6.20
C LEU A 317 -5.87 -23.30 7.52
N ASP A 318 -6.57 -22.83 8.54
CA ASP A 318 -5.97 -22.48 9.85
C ASP A 318 -5.70 -23.71 10.73
N SER A 319 -6.26 -24.87 10.39
CA SER A 319 -6.09 -26.13 11.13
C SER A 319 -4.86 -26.92 10.66
N ASP A 320 -4.16 -27.56 11.60
CA ASP A 320 -3.05 -28.48 11.31
C ASP A 320 -3.51 -29.77 10.59
N GLU A 321 -4.81 -30.10 10.65
CA GLU A 321 -5.42 -31.25 9.96
C GLU A 321 -6.44 -30.78 8.91
N VAL A 322 -5.97 -30.39 7.73
CA VAL A 322 -6.84 -29.96 6.62
C VAL A 322 -7.37 -31.19 5.86
N SER A 323 -8.69 -31.39 5.88
CA SER A 323 -9.36 -32.48 5.17
C SER A 323 -9.41 -32.27 3.66
N GLY A 324 -9.57 -33.35 2.88
CA GLY A 324 -9.77 -33.26 1.42
C GLY A 324 -10.97 -32.39 1.02
N GLU A 325 -12.06 -32.42 1.80
CA GLU A 325 -13.24 -31.58 1.58
C GLU A 325 -12.92 -30.09 1.72
N THR A 326 -12.09 -29.73 2.71
CA THR A 326 -11.65 -28.34 2.94
C THR A 326 -10.80 -27.82 1.78
N TRP A 327 -9.98 -28.67 1.16
CA TRP A 327 -9.20 -28.30 -0.03
C TRP A 327 -10.08 -28.13 -1.26
N GLU A 328 -11.07 -28.99 -1.47
CA GLU A 328 -12.04 -28.84 -2.56
C GLU A 328 -12.83 -27.54 -2.42
N GLU A 329 -13.22 -27.19 -1.20
CA GLU A 329 -13.87 -25.92 -0.89
C GLU A 329 -12.94 -24.73 -1.21
N ALA A 330 -11.68 -24.77 -0.76
CA ALA A 330 -10.69 -23.74 -1.06
C ALA A 330 -10.49 -23.52 -2.57
N LEU A 331 -10.38 -24.62 -3.34
CA LEU A 331 -10.31 -24.57 -4.81
C LEU A 331 -11.58 -23.99 -5.43
N SER A 332 -12.75 -24.32 -4.89
CA SER A 332 -14.04 -23.80 -5.37
C SER A 332 -14.13 -22.29 -5.19
N ILE A 333 -13.63 -21.76 -4.07
CA ILE A 333 -13.64 -20.33 -3.75
C ILE A 333 -12.68 -19.57 -4.68
N LEU A 334 -11.45 -20.07 -4.88
CA LEU A 334 -10.52 -19.46 -5.85
C LEU A 334 -11.11 -19.43 -7.26
N LYS A 335 -11.70 -20.55 -7.71
CA LYS A 335 -12.36 -20.63 -9.03
C LYS A 335 -13.54 -19.67 -9.13
N ARG A 336 -14.34 -19.53 -8.07
CA ARG A 336 -15.45 -18.57 -8.02
C ARG A 336 -14.95 -17.15 -8.21
N TRP A 337 -13.90 -16.76 -7.50
CA TRP A 337 -13.28 -15.43 -7.67
C TRP A 337 -12.80 -15.22 -9.12
N HIS A 338 -12.09 -16.18 -9.71
CA HIS A 338 -11.57 -16.07 -11.07
C HIS A 338 -12.68 -15.96 -12.12
N ASN A 339 -13.73 -16.77 -11.99
CA ASN A 339 -14.90 -16.70 -12.87
C ASN A 339 -15.56 -15.31 -12.84
N ASN A 340 -15.66 -14.70 -11.65
CA ASN A 340 -16.23 -13.37 -11.48
C ASN A 340 -15.31 -12.25 -12.01
N PHE A 341 -14.00 -12.50 -12.07
CA PHE A 341 -12.97 -11.62 -12.62
C PHE A 341 -12.78 -11.75 -14.14
N ALA A 342 -13.11 -12.90 -14.72
CA ALA A 342 -12.78 -13.26 -16.11
C ALA A 342 -13.20 -12.22 -17.16
N LEU A 343 -14.36 -11.58 -17.00
CA LEU A 343 -14.84 -10.54 -17.92
C LEU A 343 -13.95 -9.28 -17.91
N LEU A 344 -13.45 -8.88 -16.74
CA LEU A 344 -12.54 -7.74 -16.61
C LEU A 344 -11.19 -8.05 -17.26
N TYR A 345 -10.67 -9.26 -17.04
CA TYR A 345 -9.40 -9.68 -17.64
C TYR A 345 -9.49 -9.79 -19.16
N TRP A 346 -10.57 -10.41 -19.67
CA TRP A 346 -10.82 -10.49 -21.11
C TRP A 346 -10.93 -9.10 -21.73
N TYR A 347 -11.68 -8.18 -21.10
CA TYR A 347 -11.77 -6.79 -21.58
C TYR A 347 -10.40 -6.11 -21.63
N ALA A 348 -9.58 -6.32 -20.59
CA ALA A 348 -8.23 -5.78 -20.51
C ALA A 348 -7.34 -6.29 -21.66
N GLN A 349 -7.42 -7.59 -21.98
CA GLN A 349 -6.69 -8.19 -23.10
C GLN A 349 -7.07 -7.55 -24.45
N GLN A 350 -8.37 -7.36 -24.71
CA GLN A 350 -8.84 -6.75 -25.96
C GLN A 350 -8.42 -5.27 -26.12
N HIS A 351 -8.17 -4.59 -25.00
CA HIS A 351 -7.85 -3.16 -24.96
C HIS A 351 -6.42 -2.88 -24.54
N ARG A 352 -5.52 -3.88 -24.57
CA ARG A 352 -4.13 -3.77 -24.09
C ARG A 352 -3.34 -2.61 -24.72
N GLU A 353 -3.61 -2.28 -25.98
CA GLU A 353 -2.92 -1.19 -26.68
C GLU A 353 -3.49 0.19 -26.34
N LYS A 354 -4.78 0.25 -25.99
CA LYS A 354 -5.47 1.50 -25.65
C LYS A 354 -5.27 1.87 -24.18
N ASN A 355 -5.31 0.87 -23.29
CA ASN A 355 -5.20 1.01 -21.84
C ASN A 355 -4.18 -0.01 -21.29
N PRO A 356 -2.88 0.18 -21.57
CA PRO A 356 -1.85 -0.79 -21.18
C PRO A 356 -1.66 -0.86 -19.66
N ASP A 357 -1.92 0.23 -18.93
CA ASP A 357 -1.93 0.31 -17.48
C ASP A 357 -2.99 -0.61 -16.87
N TYR A 358 -4.24 -0.49 -17.34
CA TYR A 358 -5.34 -1.34 -16.94
C TYR A 358 -5.04 -2.83 -17.23
N TYR A 359 -4.43 -3.12 -18.38
CA TYR A 359 -4.01 -4.48 -18.74
C TYR A 359 -2.93 -5.03 -17.81
N ILE A 360 -1.95 -4.23 -17.43
CA ILE A 360 -0.91 -4.65 -16.49
C ILE A 360 -1.52 -4.94 -15.11
N THR A 361 -2.37 -4.06 -14.57
CA THR A 361 -3.02 -4.32 -13.27
C THR A 361 -3.89 -5.57 -13.31
N ALA A 362 -4.67 -5.77 -14.38
CA ALA A 362 -5.46 -6.99 -14.54
C ALA A 362 -4.56 -8.24 -14.66
N SER A 363 -3.41 -8.14 -15.33
CA SER A 363 -2.43 -9.23 -15.43
C SER A 363 -1.76 -9.55 -14.09
N ILE A 364 -1.54 -8.54 -13.24
CA ILE A 364 -1.04 -8.77 -11.87
C ILE A 364 -2.08 -9.56 -11.06
N LEU A 365 -3.36 -9.20 -11.14
CA LEU A 365 -4.43 -9.95 -10.46
C LEU A 365 -4.56 -11.39 -10.97
N GLU A 366 -4.44 -11.59 -12.29
CA GLU A 366 -4.40 -12.93 -12.89
C GLU A 366 -3.22 -13.75 -12.38
N ALA A 367 -2.03 -13.13 -12.29
CA ALA A 367 -0.85 -13.79 -11.77
C ALA A 367 -1.01 -14.17 -10.28
N LEU A 368 -1.60 -13.30 -9.45
CA LEU A 368 -1.91 -13.61 -8.04
C LEU A 368 -2.83 -14.83 -7.92
N TYR A 369 -3.84 -14.93 -8.77
CA TYR A 369 -4.72 -16.11 -8.83
C TYR A 369 -3.95 -17.38 -9.20
N LEU A 370 -3.16 -17.37 -10.28
CA LEU A 370 -2.39 -18.53 -10.74
C LEU A 370 -1.37 -18.99 -9.70
N GLU A 371 -0.77 -18.06 -8.97
CA GLU A 371 0.14 -18.34 -7.86
C GLU A 371 -0.59 -18.99 -6.68
N GLY A 372 -1.71 -18.41 -6.25
CA GLY A 372 -2.52 -18.98 -5.16
C GLY A 372 -3.02 -20.38 -5.51
N LEU A 373 -3.47 -20.58 -6.75
CA LEU A 373 -3.90 -21.89 -7.23
C LEU A 373 -2.73 -22.89 -7.26
N SER A 374 -1.55 -22.46 -7.73
CA SER A 374 -0.35 -23.30 -7.72
C SER A 374 0.11 -23.66 -6.31
N SER A 375 -0.02 -22.74 -5.35
CA SER A 375 0.35 -22.99 -3.97
C SER A 375 -0.59 -24.01 -3.31
N LEU A 376 -1.91 -23.87 -3.51
CA LEU A 376 -2.89 -24.87 -3.08
C LEU A 376 -2.59 -26.25 -3.68
N HIS A 377 -2.29 -26.33 -4.98
CA HIS A 377 -1.96 -27.61 -5.62
C HIS A 377 -0.71 -28.26 -5.03
N ARG A 378 0.35 -27.49 -4.74
CA ARG A 378 1.57 -28.02 -4.12
C ARG A 378 1.35 -28.51 -2.69
N GLN A 379 0.47 -27.87 -1.93
CA GLN A 379 0.17 -28.26 -0.56
C GLN A 379 -0.72 -29.52 -0.50
N TYR A 380 -1.64 -29.69 -1.46
CA TYR A 380 -2.61 -30.78 -1.45
C TYR A 380 -2.19 -32.01 -2.26
N ILE A 381 -1.49 -31.83 -3.39
CA ILE A 381 -1.16 -32.90 -4.33
C ILE A 381 0.37 -33.00 -4.44
N GLU A 382 0.96 -33.86 -3.62
CA GLU A 382 2.43 -34.09 -3.57
C GLU A 382 3.01 -34.45 -4.96
N ASP A 383 2.21 -35.09 -5.83
CA ASP A 383 2.61 -35.55 -7.17
C ASP A 383 2.02 -34.71 -8.34
N SER A 384 1.59 -33.47 -8.10
CA SER A 384 1.02 -32.65 -9.18
C SER A 384 2.06 -32.29 -10.24
N THR A 385 2.08 -33.03 -11.36
CA THR A 385 3.02 -32.81 -12.47
C THR A 385 2.70 -31.59 -13.33
N VAL A 386 1.49 -31.01 -13.20
CA VAL A 386 1.05 -29.85 -14.00
C VAL A 386 0.48 -28.79 -13.07
N LEU A 387 1.31 -27.83 -12.70
CA LEU A 387 0.88 -26.63 -11.99
C LEU A 387 0.45 -25.54 -12.98
N PRO A 388 -0.54 -24.70 -12.64
CA PRO A 388 -0.83 -23.50 -13.40
C PRO A 388 0.43 -22.66 -13.61
N ASP A 389 0.63 -22.20 -14.84
CA ASP A 389 1.84 -21.48 -15.20
C ASP A 389 1.58 -19.97 -15.31
N ALA A 390 2.11 -19.20 -14.36
CA ALA A 390 2.06 -17.73 -14.38
C ALA A 390 3.11 -17.10 -15.30
N ARG A 391 4.12 -17.85 -15.80
CA ARG A 391 5.21 -17.31 -16.64
C ARG A 391 4.70 -16.59 -17.90
N PRO A 392 3.69 -17.06 -18.64
CA PRO A 392 3.15 -16.34 -19.80
C PRO A 392 2.55 -14.98 -19.42
N VAL A 393 1.89 -14.88 -18.27
CA VAL A 393 1.34 -13.62 -17.75
C VAL A 393 2.48 -12.64 -17.44
N TYR A 394 3.53 -13.11 -16.78
CA TYR A 394 4.72 -12.29 -16.53
C TYR A 394 5.44 -11.84 -17.81
N ARG A 395 5.59 -12.71 -18.81
CA ARG A 395 6.13 -12.31 -20.12
C ARG A 395 5.30 -11.20 -20.75
N ASN A 396 3.97 -11.32 -20.70
CA ASN A 396 3.07 -10.30 -21.25
C ASN A 396 3.17 -8.96 -20.52
N ILE A 397 3.33 -8.97 -19.19
CA ILE A 397 3.58 -7.74 -18.41
C ILE A 397 4.86 -7.09 -18.90
N VAL A 398 5.97 -7.82 -18.97
CA VAL A 398 7.28 -7.29 -19.39
C VAL A 398 7.22 -6.73 -20.82
N GLN A 399 6.55 -7.42 -21.74
CA GLN A 399 6.35 -6.94 -23.12
C GLN A 399 5.53 -5.65 -23.18
N THR A 400 4.45 -5.56 -22.40
CA THR A 400 3.60 -4.37 -22.35
C THR A 400 4.36 -3.18 -21.77
N VAL A 401 5.12 -3.42 -20.69
CA VAL A 401 5.98 -2.41 -20.08
C VAL A 401 7.02 -1.89 -21.07
N ARG A 402 7.62 -2.77 -21.88
CA ARG A 402 8.57 -2.37 -22.95
C ARG A 402 7.92 -1.41 -23.94
N LEU A 403 6.70 -1.70 -24.39
CA LEU A 403 5.94 -0.81 -25.28
C LEU A 403 5.61 0.54 -24.62
N MET A 404 5.19 0.53 -23.36
CA MET A 404 4.90 1.76 -22.61
C MET A 404 6.15 2.63 -22.44
N ARG A 405 7.29 2.01 -22.17
CA ARG A 405 8.58 2.69 -22.09
C ARG A 405 8.95 3.38 -23.40
N ASP A 406 8.86 2.68 -24.52
CA ASP A 406 9.20 3.26 -25.83
C ASP A 406 8.35 4.50 -26.13
N GLN A 407 7.09 4.47 -25.71
CA GLN A 407 6.19 5.63 -25.79
C GLN A 407 6.52 6.74 -24.80
N ALA A 408 6.96 6.39 -23.59
CA ALA A 408 7.32 7.35 -22.53
C ALA A 408 8.60 8.12 -22.87
N ILE A 409 9.64 7.44 -23.37
CA ILE A 409 10.91 8.05 -23.79
C ILE A 409 10.68 9.05 -24.93
N ALA A 410 9.71 8.77 -25.82
CA ALA A 410 9.37 9.67 -26.92
C ALA A 410 8.65 10.96 -26.47
N ARG A 411 8.22 11.07 -25.21
CA ARG A 411 7.44 12.23 -24.70
C ARG A 411 8.28 13.14 -23.79
N PRO A 412 8.13 14.47 -23.89
CA PRO A 412 8.72 15.40 -22.93
C PRO A 412 8.17 15.12 -21.51
N GLY A 413 9.07 14.93 -20.53
CA GLY A 413 8.70 14.60 -19.15
C GLY A 413 8.63 13.09 -18.83
N GLY A 414 9.01 12.22 -19.77
CA GLY A 414 8.91 10.76 -19.64
C GLY A 414 9.62 10.16 -18.41
N ALA A 415 10.67 10.79 -17.89
CA ALA A 415 11.41 10.30 -16.72
C ALA A 415 10.51 10.11 -15.48
N PHE A 416 9.50 10.97 -15.29
CA PHE A 416 8.57 10.88 -14.17
C PHE A 416 7.65 9.64 -14.25
N THR A 417 7.24 9.30 -15.47
CA THR A 417 6.42 8.13 -15.79
C THR A 417 7.19 6.81 -15.58
N MET A 418 8.53 6.85 -15.55
CA MET A 418 9.36 5.64 -15.49
C MET A 418 9.21 4.88 -14.17
N ASP A 419 9.37 5.54 -13.03
CA ASP A 419 9.42 4.83 -11.75
C ASP A 419 8.06 4.21 -11.41
N THR A 420 6.99 4.96 -11.54
CA THR A 420 5.65 4.54 -11.11
C THR A 420 4.92 3.66 -12.13
N LEU A 421 4.95 3.97 -13.44
CA LEU A 421 4.25 3.18 -14.45
C LEU A 421 5.06 1.98 -14.95
N ILE A 422 6.39 2.11 -15.04
CA ILE A 422 7.23 1.13 -15.73
C ILE A 422 7.99 0.27 -14.70
N MET A 423 8.64 0.85 -13.71
CA MET A 423 9.48 0.10 -12.77
C MET A 423 8.68 -0.71 -11.75
N HIS A 424 7.55 -0.22 -11.24
CA HIS A 424 6.74 -0.94 -10.26
C HIS A 424 6.22 -2.30 -10.79
N PRO A 425 5.67 -2.42 -12.01
CA PRO A 425 5.33 -3.71 -12.58
C PRO A 425 6.54 -4.65 -12.77
N LEU A 426 7.70 -4.11 -13.16
CA LEU A 426 8.93 -4.92 -13.27
C LEU A 426 9.39 -5.42 -11.90
N ALA A 427 9.27 -4.61 -10.85
CA ALA A 427 9.52 -5.03 -9.48
C ALA A 427 8.61 -6.18 -9.06
N VAL A 428 7.32 -6.15 -9.40
CA VAL A 428 6.39 -7.27 -9.17
C VAL A 428 6.85 -8.52 -9.91
N VAL A 429 7.24 -8.41 -11.19
CA VAL A 429 7.74 -9.54 -11.98
C VAL A 429 9.02 -10.12 -11.37
N LEU A 430 9.98 -9.28 -10.96
CA LEU A 430 11.24 -9.74 -10.35
C LEU A 430 11.02 -10.40 -8.99
N PHE A 431 10.06 -9.91 -8.23
CA PHE A 431 9.67 -10.47 -6.94
C PHE A 431 9.06 -11.86 -7.10
N LYS A 432 8.18 -12.01 -8.09
CA LYS A 432 7.32 -13.20 -8.21
C LYS A 432 7.84 -14.25 -9.19
N CYS A 433 8.58 -13.86 -10.22
CA CYS A 433 9.04 -14.75 -11.28
C CYS A 433 10.52 -15.10 -11.15
N ARG A 434 10.82 -16.41 -11.11
CA ARG A 434 12.18 -16.96 -11.09
C ARG A 434 12.67 -17.46 -12.45
N ASP A 435 11.81 -17.44 -13.48
CA ASP A 435 12.16 -17.89 -14.83
C ASP A 435 13.31 -17.06 -15.41
N THR A 436 14.38 -17.74 -15.86
CA THR A 436 15.60 -17.08 -16.33
C THR A 436 15.35 -16.18 -17.52
N ASP A 437 14.50 -16.60 -18.46
CA ASP A 437 14.22 -15.84 -19.67
C ASP A 437 13.42 -14.59 -19.32
N VAL A 438 12.38 -14.71 -18.48
CA VAL A 438 11.60 -13.54 -18.03
C VAL A 438 12.49 -12.54 -17.29
N ARG A 439 13.35 -13.02 -16.38
CA ARG A 439 14.26 -12.15 -15.63
C ARG A 439 15.29 -11.48 -16.54
N GLN A 440 15.76 -12.17 -17.57
CA GLN A 440 16.64 -11.58 -18.58
C GLN A 440 15.92 -10.48 -19.37
N MET A 441 14.66 -10.68 -19.76
CA MET A 441 13.86 -9.64 -20.42
C MET A 441 13.67 -8.41 -19.53
N VAL A 442 13.49 -8.61 -18.22
CA VAL A 442 13.43 -7.49 -17.26
C VAL A 442 14.78 -6.78 -17.17
N ARG A 443 15.88 -7.53 -17.02
CA ARG A 443 17.24 -6.97 -16.96
C ARG A 443 17.52 -6.05 -18.14
N GLU A 444 17.22 -6.48 -19.37
CA GLU A 444 17.39 -5.66 -20.58
C GLU A 444 16.67 -4.30 -20.46
N ILE A 445 15.42 -4.30 -20.00
CA ILE A 445 14.66 -3.05 -19.83
C ILE A 445 15.29 -2.16 -18.76
N LEU A 446 15.75 -2.75 -17.66
CA LEU A 446 16.38 -1.99 -16.58
C LEU A 446 17.72 -1.39 -17.03
N GLU A 447 18.56 -2.13 -17.76
CA GLU A 447 19.84 -1.65 -18.29
C GLU A 447 19.65 -0.45 -19.23
N GLU A 448 18.63 -0.53 -20.10
CA GLU A 448 18.26 0.56 -21.01
C GLU A 448 17.71 1.81 -20.28
N THR A 449 17.29 1.68 -19.02
CA THR A 449 16.60 2.75 -18.27
C THR A 449 17.34 3.20 -17.01
N ALA A 450 18.47 2.58 -16.70
CA ALA A 450 19.29 2.85 -15.51
C ALA A 450 19.78 4.31 -15.43
N GLU A 451 20.05 4.96 -16.57
CA GLU A 451 20.52 6.34 -16.56
C GLU A 451 19.44 7.35 -16.17
N ILE A 452 18.17 7.00 -16.37
CA ILE A 452 17.02 7.91 -16.22
C ILE A 452 16.12 7.58 -15.01
N SER A 453 16.26 6.38 -14.43
CA SER A 453 15.42 5.91 -13.33
C SER A 453 16.28 5.42 -12.17
N GLU A 454 16.10 6.06 -11.00
CA GLU A 454 16.78 5.64 -9.76
C GLU A 454 16.29 4.26 -9.30
N LEU A 455 15.00 3.95 -9.50
CA LEU A 455 14.46 2.64 -9.18
C LEU A 455 14.99 1.55 -10.12
N ALA A 456 15.19 1.84 -11.41
CA ALA A 456 15.79 0.89 -12.35
C ALA A 456 17.21 0.49 -11.93
N MET A 457 18.04 1.48 -11.57
CA MET A 457 19.38 1.22 -11.04
C MET A 457 19.35 0.39 -9.77
N ALA A 458 18.39 0.66 -8.88
CA ALA A 458 18.26 -0.10 -7.66
C ALA A 458 17.84 -1.54 -7.88
N LEU A 459 16.90 -1.78 -8.79
CA LEU A 459 16.51 -3.13 -9.20
C LEU A 459 17.68 -3.89 -9.82
N LEU A 460 18.46 -3.26 -10.70
CA LEU A 460 19.70 -3.87 -11.24
C LEU A 460 20.72 -4.17 -10.16
N ALA A 461 21.00 -3.21 -9.29
CA ALA A 461 21.95 -3.37 -8.20
C ALA A 461 21.54 -4.53 -7.28
N MET A 462 20.25 -4.66 -6.97
CA MET A 462 19.70 -5.78 -6.19
C MET A 462 19.81 -7.12 -6.94
N MET A 463 19.65 -7.14 -8.26
CA MET A 463 19.85 -8.35 -9.09
C MET A 463 21.32 -8.79 -9.17
N ASP A 464 22.27 -7.84 -9.13
CA ASP A 464 23.71 -8.09 -9.27
C ASP A 464 24.44 -8.21 -7.93
N ALA A 465 23.76 -7.94 -6.82
CA ALA A 465 24.36 -7.91 -5.49
C ALA A 465 24.96 -9.27 -5.12
N LYS A 466 26.30 -9.35 -5.09
CA LYS A 466 27.02 -10.46 -4.44
C LYS A 466 26.96 -10.30 -2.93
N GLU A 467 26.94 -11.42 -2.20
CA GLU A 467 26.94 -11.43 -0.74
C GLU A 467 28.13 -10.63 -0.18
N GLY A 468 27.87 -9.66 0.71
CA GLY A 468 28.91 -8.99 1.53
C GLY A 468 29.28 -7.54 1.19
N SER A 469 28.64 -6.85 0.24
CA SER A 469 28.95 -5.43 -0.06
C SER A 469 28.32 -4.44 0.95
N GLN A 470 29.01 -3.33 1.25
CA GLN A 470 28.50 -2.23 2.10
C GLN A 470 27.20 -1.61 1.54
N ALA A 471 27.00 -1.69 0.22
CA ALA A 471 25.76 -1.33 -0.48
C ALA A 471 24.54 -2.15 -0.03
N ARG A 472 24.74 -3.29 0.67
CA ARG A 472 23.66 -4.15 1.18
C ARG A 472 22.74 -3.45 2.17
N GLY A 473 23.24 -2.48 2.95
CA GLY A 473 22.41 -1.74 3.92
C GLY A 473 21.30 -0.94 3.23
N LYS A 474 21.68 -0.05 2.30
CA LYS A 474 20.73 0.73 1.49
C LYS A 474 19.85 -0.17 0.61
N MET A 475 20.44 -1.16 -0.06
CA MET A 475 19.66 -2.09 -0.90
C MET A 475 18.62 -2.86 -0.08
N LYS A 476 18.94 -3.29 1.14
CA LYS A 476 17.97 -3.96 2.03
C LYS A 476 16.83 -3.03 2.45
N ASN A 477 17.13 -1.77 2.74
CA ASN A 477 16.10 -0.78 3.06
C ASN A 477 15.20 -0.48 1.86
N MET A 478 15.78 -0.40 0.65
CA MET A 478 15.02 -0.25 -0.59
C MET A 478 14.14 -1.46 -0.88
N GLU A 479 14.66 -2.68 -0.71
CA GLU A 479 13.92 -3.92 -0.88
C GLU A 479 12.72 -3.99 0.06
N ARG A 480 12.93 -3.65 1.34
CA ARG A 480 11.87 -3.59 2.35
C ARG A 480 10.83 -2.52 2.03
N ALA A 481 11.27 -1.32 1.64
CA ALA A 481 10.37 -0.24 1.28
C ALA A 481 9.49 -0.60 0.06
N LEU A 482 10.10 -1.22 -0.96
CA LEU A 482 9.41 -1.70 -2.14
C LEU A 482 8.44 -2.83 -1.80
N GLY A 483 8.86 -3.81 -0.99
CA GLY A 483 7.98 -4.88 -0.54
C GLY A 483 6.82 -4.40 0.34
N TRP A 484 7.05 -3.42 1.22
CA TRP A 484 6.00 -2.73 1.96
C TRP A 484 5.01 -2.05 1.00
N HIS A 485 5.51 -1.32 0.00
CA HIS A 485 4.67 -0.69 -1.01
C HIS A 485 3.81 -1.71 -1.77
N LEU A 486 4.40 -2.82 -2.24
CA LEU A 486 3.67 -3.89 -2.92
C LEU A 486 2.61 -4.52 -2.02
N THR A 487 2.93 -4.76 -0.74
CA THR A 487 1.97 -5.27 0.25
C THR A 487 0.79 -4.31 0.42
N SER A 488 1.06 -3.01 0.55
CA SER A 488 0.01 -1.98 0.70
C SER A 488 -0.92 -1.85 -0.52
N CYS A 489 -0.40 -2.16 -1.71
CA CYS A 489 -1.16 -2.17 -2.97
C CYS A 489 -1.86 -3.51 -3.26
N GLY A 490 -1.70 -4.53 -2.40
CA GLY A 490 -2.30 -5.85 -2.61
C GLY A 490 -1.53 -6.75 -3.59
N CYS A 491 -0.29 -6.40 -3.92
CA CYS A 491 0.62 -7.19 -4.76
C CYS A 491 1.54 -8.11 -3.93
N GLY A 492 1.11 -8.46 -2.71
CA GLY A 492 1.88 -9.30 -1.79
C GLY A 492 2.08 -10.74 -2.30
N PRO A 493 2.83 -11.56 -1.56
CA PRO A 493 3.12 -12.94 -1.94
C PRO A 493 1.92 -13.90 -1.98
N GLY A 494 0.73 -13.46 -1.55
CA GLY A 494 -0.33 -14.38 -1.14
C GLY A 494 -0.07 -14.93 0.26
N VAL A 495 -1.10 -15.48 0.89
CA VAL A 495 -1.00 -16.07 2.24
C VAL A 495 -0.82 -17.59 2.16
N ILE A 496 -1.21 -18.17 1.03
CA ILE A 496 -1.18 -19.61 0.74
C ILE A 496 -0.01 -19.92 -0.16
#